data_AF-A0A954X2Q2-F1
#
_entry.id   AF-A0A954X2Q2-F1
#
_cell.length_a   1.000
_cell.length_b   1.000
_cell.length_c   1.000
_cell.angle_alpha   90.00
_cell.angle_beta   90.00
_cell.angle_gamma   90.00
#
_symmetry.space_group_name_H-M   'P 1'
#
loop_
_entity.id
_entity.type
_entity.pdbx_description
1 polymer ?
#
loop_
_entity_poly.entity_id
_entity_poly.type
_entity_poly.pdbx_seq_one_letter_code
_entity_poly.pdbx_strand_id
1 'polypeptide(L)' 'LEGVKMVAGQMESILAKHNCQVIDPLGEEFDPNRHEAISQQPSDEHDPGKVSLVYSRGYLLHDRVVRPAQVIVSTGNA' A
#
# COMPACT_ATOMS: atom_id res chain seq x y z
N LEU A 1 -11.37 11.32 18.60
CA LEU A 1 -10.69 11.14 17.29
C LEU A 1 -11.66 10.85 16.13
N GLU A 2 -12.97 10.69 16.37
CA GLU A 2 -13.94 10.40 15.30
C GLU A 2 -14.03 11.48 14.22
N GLY A 3 -13.95 12.77 14.60
CA GLY A 3 -13.93 13.87 13.63
C GLY A 3 -12.75 13.79 12.65
N VAL A 4 -11.58 13.35 13.10
CA VAL A 4 -10.40 13.17 12.23
C VAL A 4 -10.62 12.02 11.25
N LYS A 5 -11.21 10.90 11.71
CA LYS A 5 -11.57 9.78 10.83
C LYS A 5 -12.59 10.20 9.77
N MET A 6 -13.56 11.04 10.15
CA MET A 6 -14.56 11.57 9.22
C MET A 6 -13.94 12.45 8.14
N VAL A 7 -13.02 13.34 8.51
CA VAL A 7 -12.29 14.19 7.54
C VAL A 7 -11.42 13.34 6.62
N ALA A 8 -10.70 12.35 7.17
CA ALA A 8 -9.88 11.43 6.37
C ALA A 8 -10.72 10.66 5.34
N GLY A 9 -11.87 10.11 5.74
CA GLY A 9 -12.78 9.41 4.82
C GLY A 9 -13.39 10.32 3.76
N GLN A 10 -13.71 11.58 4.09
CA GLN A 10 -14.14 12.57 3.10
C GLN A 10 -13.05 12.87 2.08
N MET A 11 -11.80 13.00 2.53
CA MET A 11 -10.66 13.25 1.66
C MET A 11 -10.40 12.07 0.72
N GLU A 12 -10.45 10.83 1.22
CA GLU A 12 -10.37 9.62 0.38
C GLU A 12 -11.49 9.56 -0.65
N SER A 13 -12.72 9.90 -0.25
CA SER A 13 -13.87 9.94 -1.15
C SER A 13 -13.71 10.98 -2.27
N ILE A 14 -13.15 12.15 -1.96
CA ILE A 14 -12.88 13.20 -2.96
C ILE A 14 -11.77 12.74 -3.91
N LEU A 15 -10.70 12.15 -3.40
CA LEU A 15 -9.61 11.62 -4.21
C LEU A 15 -10.12 10.54 -5.17
N ALA A 16 -10.94 9.60 -4.69
CA ALA A 16 -11.54 8.56 -5.52
C ALA A 16 -12.42 9.13 -6.65
N LYS A 17 -13.20 10.19 -6.39
CA LYS A 17 -14.00 10.90 -7.41
C LYS A 17 -13.17 11.48 -8.55
N HIS A 18 -11.91 11.80 -8.30
CA HIS A 18 -10.96 12.31 -9.30
C HIS A 18 -10.06 11.22 -9.87
N ASN A 19 -10.46 9.94 -9.77
CA ASN A 19 -9.68 8.76 -10.19
C ASN A 19 -8.33 8.64 -9.47
N CYS A 20 -8.21 9.19 -8.25
CA CYS A 20 -7.06 8.96 -7.39
C CYS A 20 -7.36 7.77 -6.46
N GLN A 21 -6.85 6.59 -6.81
CA GLN A 21 -7.06 5.34 -6.10
C GLN A 21 -5.90 5.07 -5.13
N VAL A 22 -6.22 4.44 -4.01
CA VAL A 22 -5.23 4.04 -3.00
C VAL A 22 -4.60 2.71 -3.41
N ILE A 23 -3.27 2.63 -3.29
CA ILE A 23 -2.51 1.38 -3.44
C ILE A 23 -2.29 0.82 -2.02
N ASP A 24 -2.91 -0.32 -1.72
CA ASP A 24 -2.77 -1.03 -0.44
C ASP A 24 -2.53 -2.52 -0.70
N PRO A 25 -1.28 -2.90 -1.03
CA PRO A 25 -0.96 -4.21 -1.58
C PRO A 25 -0.73 -5.27 -0.49
N LEU A 26 -1.34 -5.13 0.68
CA LEU A 26 -1.11 -6.07 1.78
C LEU A 26 -1.47 -7.51 1.37
N GLY A 27 -0.50 -8.43 1.46
CA GLY A 27 -0.66 -9.81 1.04
C GLY A 27 -0.58 -10.05 -0.48
N GLU A 28 -0.45 -9.01 -1.30
CA GLU A 28 -0.25 -9.11 -2.75
C GLU A 28 1.23 -9.35 -3.10
N GLU A 29 1.49 -9.76 -4.35
CA GLU A 29 2.85 -9.85 -4.88
C GLU A 29 3.50 -8.47 -5.00
N PHE A 30 4.79 -8.38 -4.69
CA PHE A 30 5.53 -7.14 -4.82
C PHE A 30 5.71 -6.75 -6.30
N ASP A 31 5.02 -5.69 -6.74
CA ASP A 31 5.24 -5.02 -8.04
C ASP A 31 6.16 -3.79 -7.90
N PRO A 32 7.39 -3.82 -8.44
CA PRO A 32 8.31 -2.67 -8.41
C PRO A 32 7.78 -1.40 -9.09
N ASN A 33 6.81 -1.50 -9.99
CA ASN A 33 6.24 -0.33 -10.67
C ASN A 33 5.31 0.46 -9.76
N ARG A 34 4.72 -0.21 -8.76
CA ARG A 34 3.68 0.35 -7.88
C ARG A 34 4.10 0.41 -6.42
N HIS A 35 5.09 -0.38 -6.03
CA HIS A 35 5.52 -0.56 -4.66
C HIS A 35 7.00 -0.22 -4.49
N GLU A 36 7.34 0.40 -3.37
CA GLU A 36 8.69 0.70 -2.93
C GLU A 36 9.00 -0.17 -1.71
N ALA A 37 9.86 -1.18 -1.88
CA ALA A 37 10.29 -2.04 -0.78
C ALA A 37 11.30 -1.29 0.10
N ILE A 38 10.89 -0.93 1.31
CA ILE A 38 11.75 -0.23 2.27
C ILE A 38 12.57 -1.20 3.13
N SER A 39 12.09 -2.42 3.29
CA SER A 39 12.74 -3.47 4.07
C SER A 39 12.20 -4.86 3.67
N GLN A 40 12.89 -5.89 4.12
CA GLN A 40 12.46 -7.28 4.03
C GLN A 40 12.44 -7.88 5.43
N GLN A 41 11.41 -8.67 5.74
CA GLN A 41 11.32 -9.36 7.04
C GLN A 41 10.82 -10.80 6.89
N PRO A 42 11.25 -11.72 7.77
CA PRO A 42 10.62 -13.03 7.88
C PRO A 42 9.15 -12.87 8.26
N SER A 43 8.27 -13.60 7.57
CA SER A 43 6.85 -13.64 7.90
C SER A 43 6.36 -15.07 7.78
N ASP A 44 5.71 -15.55 8.84
CA ASP A 44 5.02 -16.85 8.87
C ASP A 44 3.67 -16.80 8.16
N GLU A 45 3.12 -15.59 7.98
CA GLU A 45 1.78 -15.38 7.44
C GLU A 45 1.78 -15.26 5.93
N HIS A 46 2.88 -14.79 5.31
CA HIS A 46 2.91 -14.46 3.89
C HIS A 46 4.12 -15.09 3.19
N ASP A 47 3.88 -15.67 2.01
CA ASP A 47 4.91 -16.31 1.19
C ASP A 47 6.06 -15.35 0.82
N PRO A 48 7.28 -15.89 0.58
CA PRO A 48 8.39 -15.09 0.06
C PRO A 48 8.00 -14.28 -1.18
N GLY A 49 8.34 -13.00 -1.20
CA GLY A 49 8.04 -12.10 -2.32
C GLY A 49 6.69 -11.40 -2.26
N LYS A 50 5.84 -11.72 -1.28
CA LYS A 50 4.59 -10.97 -1.00
C LYS A 50 4.82 -9.81 -0.04
N VAL A 51 3.96 -8.80 -0.11
CA VAL A 51 3.98 -7.66 0.82
C VAL A 51 3.46 -8.11 2.19
N SER A 52 4.36 -8.19 3.16
CA SER A 52 4.06 -8.52 4.58
C SER A 52 3.41 -7.37 5.33
N LEU A 53 3.82 -6.13 5.05
CA LEU A 53 3.28 -4.95 5.72
C LEU A 53 3.32 -3.73 4.80
N VAL A 54 2.28 -2.91 4.89
CA VAL A 54 2.20 -1.61 4.20
C VAL A 54 2.52 -0.51 5.21
N TYR A 55 3.69 0.11 5.06
CA TYR A 55 4.14 1.19 5.93
C TYR A 55 3.45 2.51 5.58
N SER A 56 3.32 2.78 4.28
CA SER A 56 2.62 3.96 3.77
C SER A 56 1.87 3.62 2.50
N ARG A 57 0.58 3.94 2.47
CA ARG A 57 -0.28 3.69 1.30
C ARG A 57 0.18 4.51 0.10
N GLY A 58 0.17 3.89 -1.06
CA GLY A 58 0.46 4.56 -2.34
C GLY A 58 -0.79 5.19 -2.94
N TYR A 59 -0.62 5.94 -4.02
CA TYR A 59 -1.72 6.54 -4.76
C TYR A 59 -1.48 6.47 -6.27
N LEU A 60 -2.50 6.02 -7.01
CA LEU A 60 -2.59 6.00 -8.47
C LEU A 60 -3.56 7.10 -8.91
N LEU A 61 -3.14 8.00 -9.78
CA LEU A 61 -4.03 8.94 -10.44
C LEU A 61 -4.27 8.45 -11.88
N HIS A 62 -5.50 8.03 -12.16
CA HIS A 62 -5.81 7.23 -13.35
C HIS A 62 -4.90 5.99 -13.36
N ASP A 63 -4.05 5.83 -14.38
CA ASP A 63 -3.09 4.72 -14.48
C ASP A 63 -1.67 5.08 -14.06
N ARG A 64 -1.44 6.32 -13.61
CA ARG A 64 -0.11 6.82 -13.24
C ARG A 64 0.10 6.75 -11.73
N VAL A 65 1.20 6.14 -11.33
CA VAL A 65 1.66 6.16 -9.92
C VAL A 65 2.09 7.57 -9.56
N VAL A 66 1.34 8.21 -8.65
CA VAL A 66 1.69 9.53 -8.09
C VAL A 66 2.65 9.35 -6.93
N ARG A 67 2.41 8.30 -6.13
CA ARG A 67 3.27 7.90 -5.02
C ARG A 67 3.23 6.38 -4.89
N PRO A 68 4.39 5.69 -4.91
CA PRO A 68 4.42 4.25 -4.68
C PRO A 68 4.03 3.91 -3.24
N ALA A 69 3.44 2.74 -3.03
CA ALA A 69 3.18 2.24 -1.68
C ALA A 69 4.50 1.79 -1.06
N GLN A 70 4.81 2.27 0.14
CA GLN A 70 5.99 1.83 0.88
C GLN A 70 5.66 0.56 1.64
N VAL A 71 6.37 -0.51 1.32
CA VAL A 71 6.03 -1.86 1.76
C VAL A 71 7.24 -2.58 2.34
N ILE A 72 6.95 -3.54 3.21
CA ILE A 72 7.91 -4.52 3.69
C ILE A 72 7.56 -5.85 3.04
N VAL A 73 8.54 -6.45 2.36
CA VAL A 73 8.35 -7.71 1.63
C VAL A 73 8.72 -8.89 2.53
N SER A 74 7.94 -9.96 2.47
CA SER A 74 8.21 -11.20 3.17
C SER A 74 9.39 -11.92 2.52
N THR A 75 10.32 -12.44 3.33
CA THR A 75 11.34 -13.39 2.89
C THR A 75 10.90 -14.85 3.00
N GLY A 76 9.65 -15.09 3.43
CA GLY A 76 9.15 -16.40 3.85
C GLY A 76 9.69 -16.83 5.21
N ASN A 77 9.29 -18.04 5.62
CA ASN A 77 9.80 -18.65 6.83
C ASN A 77 11.20 -19.23 6.58
N ALA A 78 12.13 -18.98 7.50
CA ALA A 78 13.50 -19.49 7.43
C ALA A 78 13.56 -20.99 7.74
#